data_AF-A0A5S4EVR0-F1
#
_entry.id   AF-A0A5S4EVR0-F1
#
_cell.length_a   1.000
_cell.length_b   1.000
_cell.length_c   1.000
_cell.angle_alpha   90.00
_cell.angle_beta   90.00
_cell.angle_gamma   90.00
#
_symmetry.space_group_name_H-M   'P 1'
#
loop_
_entity.id
_entity.type
_entity.pdbx_description
1 polymer ?
#
loop_
_entity_poly.entity_id
_entity_poly.type
_entity_poly.pdbx_seq_one_letter_code
_entity_poly.pdbx_strand_id
1 'polypeptide(L)' 'GVTVHDGIGHLLGRDGGVRDLSVRALEAAASGALTPAVQAFPLARAAAAHEALESRNTMGKVILVP' A
#
# COMPACT_ATOMS: atom_id res chain seq x y z
N GLY A 1 16.18 -25.87 -15.05
CA GLY A 1 15.20 -24.85 -14.65
C GLY A 1 15.65 -24.24 -13.35
N VAL A 2 15.44 -22.94 -13.16
CA VAL A 2 15.76 -22.26 -11.90
C VAL A 2 14.46 -21.97 -11.16
N THR A 3 14.37 -22.40 -9.90
CA THR A 3 13.25 -22.08 -9.01
C THR A 3 13.65 -20.89 -8.15
N VAL A 4 12.80 -19.86 -8.06
CA VAL A 4 13.01 -18.70 -7.19
C VAL A 4 12.10 -18.84 -5.97
N HIS A 5 12.67 -18.67 -4.78
CA HIS A 5 11.95 -18.64 -3.51
C HIS A 5 12.18 -17.30 -2.81
N ASP A 6 11.11 -16.72 -2.26
CA ASP A 6 11.18 -15.53 -1.43
C ASP A 6 11.68 -15.91 -0.03
N GLY A 7 13.01 -15.82 0.17
CA GLY A 7 13.64 -16.15 1.44
C GLY A 7 13.22 -15.25 2.61
N ILE A 8 12.87 -13.98 2.33
CA ILE A 8 12.39 -13.05 3.37
C ILE A 8 10.96 -13.40 3.76
N GLY A 9 10.10 -13.65 2.76
CA GLY A 9 8.73 -14.12 2.97
C GLY A 9 8.68 -15.38 3.81
N HIS A 10 9.51 -16.38 3.50
CA HIS A 10 9.60 -17.62 4.25
C HIS A 10 10.00 -17.39 5.73
N LEU A 11 11.05 -16.60 5.96
CA LEU A 11 11.52 -16.30 7.32
C LEU A 11 10.48 -15.55 8.16
N LEU A 12 9.58 -14.80 7.51
CA LEU A 12 8.49 -14.06 8.14
C LEU A 12 7.16 -14.84 8.22
N GLY A 13 7.15 -16.13 7.88
CA GLY A 13 5.93 -16.96 7.85
C GLY A 13 4.91 -16.51 6.80
N ARG A 14 5.37 -15.83 5.75
CA ARG A 14 4.59 -15.30 4.63
C ARG A 14 4.95 -16.04 3.35
N ASP A 15 4.82 -17.36 3.40
CA ASP A 15 4.93 -18.22 2.23
C ASP A 15 3.86 -17.80 1.19
N GLY A 16 4.26 -17.66 -0.08
CA GLY A 16 3.42 -17.12 -1.15
C GLY A 16 3.80 -15.72 -1.64
N GLY A 17 4.66 -15.01 -0.89
CA GLY A 17 5.28 -13.75 -1.30
C GLY A 17 4.29 -12.59 -1.51
N VAL A 18 4.75 -11.54 -2.20
CA VAL A 18 3.99 -10.29 -2.39
C VAL A 18 2.67 -10.50 -3.15
N ARG A 19 2.61 -11.48 -4.06
CA ARG A 19 1.40 -11.74 -4.86
C ARG A 19 0.25 -12.24 -3.98
N ASP A 20 0.51 -13.20 -3.11
CA ASP A 20 -0.51 -13.75 -2.22
C ASP A 20 -1.01 -12.68 -1.22
N LEU A 21 -0.11 -11.89 -0.66
CA LEU A 21 -0.46 -10.74 0.19
C LEU A 21 -1.33 -9.71 -0.55
N SER A 22 -1.06 -9.47 -1.84
CA SER A 22 -1.83 -8.53 -2.66
C SER A 22 -3.27 -9.03 -2.88
N VAL A 23 -3.44 -10.32 -3.17
CA VAL A 23 -4.77 -10.94 -3.34
C VAL A 23 -5.58 -10.80 -2.05
N ARG A 24 -4.99 -11.20 -0.91
CA ARG A 24 -5.63 -11.09 0.40
C ARG A 24 -6.02 -9.66 0.75
N ALA A 25 -5.16 -8.69 0.47
CA ALA A 25 -5.44 -7.27 0.74
C ALA A 25 -6.62 -6.74 -0.10
N LEU A 26 -6.70 -7.13 -1.38
CA LEU A 26 -7.82 -6.74 -2.26
C LEU A 26 -9.13 -7.40 -1.85
N GLU A 27 -9.12 -8.68 -1.45
CA GLU A 27 -10.32 -9.37 -0.91
C GLU A 27 -10.81 -8.73 0.40
N ALA A 28 -9.89 -8.36 1.29
CA ALA A 28 -10.22 -7.66 2.53
C ALA A 28 -10.81 -6.26 2.24
N ALA A 29 -10.31 -5.57 1.22
CA ALA A 29 -10.87 -4.30 0.78
C ALA A 29 -12.27 -4.45 0.16
N ALA A 30 -12.47 -5.46 -0.69
CA ALA A 30 -13.75 -5.73 -1.33
C ALA A 30 -14.85 -6.14 -0.35
N SER A 31 -14.48 -6.88 0.70
CA SER A 31 -15.39 -7.29 1.78
C SER A 31 -15.61 -6.20 2.85
N GLY A 32 -14.87 -5.09 2.80
CA GLY A 32 -14.90 -4.02 3.81
C GLY A 32 -14.18 -4.35 5.12
N ALA A 33 -13.64 -5.57 5.27
CA ALA A 33 -12.83 -5.96 6.43
C ALA A 33 -11.57 -5.10 6.59
N LEU A 34 -11.06 -4.53 5.49
CA LEU A 34 -10.01 -3.53 5.47
C LEU A 34 -10.49 -2.30 4.69
N THR A 35 -10.68 -1.18 5.38
CA THR A 35 -11.02 0.11 4.74
C THR A 35 -9.85 1.08 4.92
N PRO A 36 -8.98 1.28 3.91
CA PRO A 36 -7.85 2.20 4.03
C PRO A 36 -8.32 3.63 4.25
N ALA A 37 -7.77 4.31 5.25
CA ALA A 37 -7.92 5.77 5.37
C ALA A 37 -7.13 6.43 4.22
N VAL A 38 -7.80 7.26 3.43
CA VAL A 38 -7.22 7.92 2.25
C VAL A 38 -7.31 9.43 2.42
N GLN A 39 -6.19 10.11 2.12
CA GLN A 39 -6.11 11.56 2.02
C GLN A 39 -5.73 11.93 0.59
N ALA A 40 -6.63 12.58 -0.13
CA ALA A 40 -6.45 12.90 -1.55
C ALA A 40 -5.99 14.34 -1.75
N PHE A 41 -5.07 14.54 -2.70
CA PHE A 41 -4.67 15.85 -3.20
C PHE A 41 -4.86 15.88 -4.73
N PRO A 42 -5.23 17.01 -5.34
CA PRO A 42 -5.17 17.16 -6.79
C PRO A 42 -3.74 16.91 -7.30
N LEU A 43 -3.58 16.28 -8.46
CA LEU A 43 -2.29 16.03 -9.09
C LEU A 43 -1.53 17.33 -9.33
N ALA A 44 -2.23 18.38 -9.74
CA ALA A 44 -1.69 19.74 -9.89
C ALA A 44 -1.11 20.33 -8.59
N ARG A 45 -1.43 19.74 -7.43
CA ARG A 45 -0.98 20.16 -6.09
C ARG A 45 -0.04 19.14 -5.43
N ALA A 46 0.65 18.30 -6.21
CA ALA A 46 1.60 17.32 -5.70
C ALA A 46 2.65 17.92 -4.74
N ALA A 47 3.11 19.15 -4.98
CA ALA A 47 4.04 19.84 -4.07
C ALA A 47 3.45 20.04 -2.66
N ALA A 48 2.17 20.39 -2.56
CA ALA A 48 1.49 20.53 -1.27
C ALA A 48 1.30 19.16 -0.58
N ALA A 49 1.10 18.09 -1.35
CA ALA A 49 1.07 16.74 -0.79
C ALA A 49 2.43 16.34 -0.19
N HIS A 50 3.54 16.70 -0.85
CA HIS A 50 4.90 16.48 -0.34
C HIS A 50 5.17 17.29 0.94
N GLU A 51 4.84 18.58 0.94
CA GLU A 51 4.97 19.43 2.13
C GLU A 51 4.19 18.86 3.33
N ALA A 52 2.96 18.39 3.11
CA ALA A 52 2.15 17.76 4.14
C ALA A 52 2.78 16.47 4.67
N LEU A 53 3.35 15.62 3.79
CA LEU A 53 4.04 14.39 4.18
C LEU A 53 5.28 14.69 5.04
N GLU A 54 6.11 15.64 4.60
CA GLU A 54 7.36 16.02 5.25
C GLU A 54 7.13 16.67 6.62
N SER A 55 6.11 17.52 6.72
CA SER A 55 5.67 18.14 7.98
C SER A 55 4.90 17.19 8.90
N ARG A 56 4.71 15.92 8.50
CA ARG A 56 3.89 14.92 9.21
C ARG A 56 2.44 15.34 9.42
N ASN A 57 1.91 16.20 8.55
CA ASN A 57 0.53 16.67 8.55
C ASN A 57 -0.37 15.83 7.63
N THR A 58 -0.20 14.51 7.67
CA THR A 58 -0.99 13.55 6.87
C THR A 58 -1.38 12.35 7.71
N MET A 59 -2.52 11.75 7.40
CA MET A 59 -2.97 10.51 8.03
C MET A 59 -3.38 9.49 6.96
N GLY A 60 -3.05 8.22 7.17
CA GLY A 60 -3.37 7.16 6.22
C GLY A 60 -2.56 7.26 4.92
N LYS A 61 -3.17 6.81 3.81
CA LYS A 61 -2.54 6.80 2.49
C LYS A 61 -2.80 8.12 1.76
N VAL A 62 -1.73 8.80 1.38
CA VAL A 62 -1.80 9.94 0.45
C VAL A 62 -1.89 9.44 -0.99
N ILE A 63 -2.86 9.97 -1.75
CA ILE A 63 -3.02 9.72 -3.19
C ILE A 63 -3.13 11.03 -3.96
N LEU A 64 -2.77 10.99 -5.25
CA LEU A 64 -3.00 12.08 -6.18
C LEU A 64 -4.18 11.72 -7.10
N VAL A 65 -5.14 12.63 -7.22
CA VAL A 65 -6.26 12.51 -8.16
C VAL A 65 -6.02 13.44 -9.36
N PRO A 66 -6.17 12.97 -10.61
CA PRO A 66 -5.90 13.76 -11.82
C PRO A 66 -6.62 15.12 -11.86
#